data_AF-A0A841YYN6-F1
#
_entry.id   AF-A0A841YYN6-F1
#
_cell.length_a   1.000
_cell.length_b   1.000
_cell.length_c   1.000
_cell.angle_alpha   90.00
_cell.angle_beta   90.00
_cell.angle_gamma   90.00
#
_symmetry.space_group_name_H-M   'P 1'
#
loop_
_entity.id
_entity.type
_entity.pdbx_description
1 polymer ?
#
loop_
_entity_poly.entity_id
_entity_poly.type
_entity_poly.pdbx_seq_one_letter_code
_entity_poly.pdbx_strand_id
1 'polypeptide(L)'
;MNISLKRNILTAGLAIILVLSAVMAFTTHVSAASSTQLKPHVNIGYWLGGNGGSKKTLAQASSGWDVINVSFIETKGNYYTPNLSMDLSAVYPGTEAQQIAAFKADIQTLQAQGKKIVISCGGQNGVVHMDNAAQRDTFLNGVKNIINEYGFDGFDVDFEGSSIAVMSTDKIGNLTSQQSINLEYLLRNLKTTYGPDFIISAAPEYCYVQNGAISTGNGGAFLPVLNATRDILTYIHPQYYNGFNGDFAWLQPSANAGAPFAQVYSAEGYTRLSEMLITGFVTMDKGTFAGLRPDQVAFGVPSTTGAGNGAQSVSVYASALNTLLAKYPTYRGIMTWSIGWDEANGNNFVNTIAPIIKAANDADQTSPNAKAPTISSQPTDKTVKIGGTADLTVVSSVSKGTLSYQWYKASSKVNTGGTAISGATSATYNAPTNTEGTNYYYCIVTNTDSSATGIKTATTTSNAVSVVVSATSSAATPTITSQPTDKTTTLGGVAALSIGANVSQGTLSYQWYKASSKVNTGGTAISGATSATYNAPTSVAGTSYYYCIVTNTDSSATGTSTVTSNAVTVTVNASPVGDTWKADTIYVAGDTAVYQGRTYKAKWWTQGDVPGAGEWGPWELVI
;
A
#
# COMPACT_ATOMS: atom_id res chain seq x y z
N MET A 1 11.05 68.70 29.39
CA MET A 1 9.76 69.41 29.23
C MET A 1 8.71 68.36 28.89
N ASN A 2 7.92 68.01 29.89
CA ASN A 2 6.87 66.98 29.89
C ASN A 2 5.53 67.56 29.42
N ILE A 3 4.77 66.84 28.59
CA ILE A 3 3.29 66.82 28.54
C ILE A 3 2.94 65.41 28.01
N SER A 4 2.49 64.39 28.75
CA SER A 4 1.44 64.21 29.76
C SER A 4 0.03 63.89 29.21
N LEU A 5 -0.40 62.64 29.49
CA LEU A 5 -1.74 62.17 29.90
C LEU A 5 -2.88 62.06 28.87
N LYS A 6 -3.38 60.83 28.66
CA LYS A 6 -4.58 60.32 29.37
C LYS A 6 -4.87 58.83 29.10
N ARG A 7 -5.19 58.12 30.19
CA ARG A 7 -5.70 56.74 30.30
C ARG A 7 -7.23 56.80 30.43
N ASN A 8 -7.97 55.80 29.93
CA ASN A 8 -9.28 55.27 30.41
C ASN A 8 -9.77 54.21 29.39
N ILE A 9 -9.70 52.89 29.64
CA ILE A 9 -10.60 51.99 30.42
C ILE A 9 -12.01 51.84 29.80
N LEU A 10 -12.34 50.58 29.44
CA LEU A 10 -13.64 49.85 29.38
C LEU A 10 -13.80 49.10 28.03
N THR A 11 -13.40 47.82 27.96
CA THR A 11 -14.21 46.58 28.14
C THR A 11 -15.25 46.28 27.06
N ALA A 12 -15.07 45.09 26.49
CA ALA A 12 -16.07 44.12 26.01
C ALA A 12 -16.75 44.36 24.64
N GLY A 13 -16.39 43.49 23.69
CA GLY A 13 -17.05 43.31 22.40
C GLY A 13 -16.40 42.17 21.62
N LEU A 14 -16.66 40.95 22.08
CA LEU A 14 -16.13 39.69 21.54
C LEU A 14 -16.63 39.47 20.10
N ALA A 15 -15.73 39.41 19.13
CA ALA A 15 -15.99 38.79 17.83
C ALA A 15 -14.83 37.85 17.51
N ILE A 16 -15.06 36.57 17.79
CA ILE A 16 -14.18 35.45 17.46
C ILE A 16 -14.18 35.32 15.93
N ILE A 17 -13.09 35.77 15.28
CA ILE A 17 -12.75 35.31 13.93
C ILE A 17 -11.83 34.11 14.11
N LEU A 18 -12.39 32.94 13.79
CA LEU A 18 -11.72 31.67 13.73
C LEU A 18 -10.71 31.71 12.56
N VAL A 19 -9.46 32.08 12.82
CA VAL A 19 -8.37 31.81 11.86
C VAL A 19 -8.02 30.34 12.01
N LEU A 20 -8.60 29.50 11.14
CA LEU A 20 -8.10 28.14 10.93
C LEU A 20 -6.72 28.28 10.25
N SER A 21 -5.68 28.19 11.06
CA SER A 21 -4.31 28.04 10.60
C SER A 21 -4.20 26.72 9.84
N ALA A 22 -4.25 26.79 8.51
CA ALA A 22 -3.83 25.69 7.66
C ALA A 22 -2.34 25.47 7.91
N VAL A 23 -2.01 24.43 8.69
CA VAL A 23 -0.67 23.85 8.69
C VAL A 23 -0.52 23.14 7.33
N MET A 24 -0.16 23.90 6.30
CA MET A 24 0.51 23.32 5.14
C MET A 24 1.86 22.83 5.63
N ALA A 25 1.94 21.53 5.88
CA ALA A 25 3.22 20.84 5.93
C ALA A 25 3.85 21.00 4.53
N PHE A 26 4.71 22.00 4.37
CA PHE A 26 5.66 22.02 3.27
C PHE A 26 6.65 20.87 3.52
N THR A 27 6.33 19.69 3.00
CA THR A 27 7.38 18.72 2.67
C THR A 27 8.21 19.35 1.57
N THR A 28 9.37 19.90 1.92
CA THR A 28 10.42 20.20 0.95
C THR A 28 10.81 18.90 0.28
N HIS A 29 10.24 18.63 -0.91
CA HIS A 29 10.77 17.57 -1.77
C HIS A 29 12.22 17.94 -2.07
N VAL A 30 13.16 17.12 -1.61
CA VAL A 30 14.56 17.20 -2.05
C VAL A 30 14.53 16.85 -3.53
N SER A 31 14.63 17.87 -4.39
CA SER A 31 14.55 17.73 -5.85
C SER A 31 15.82 17.09 -6.38
N ALA A 32 15.84 15.75 -6.44
CA ALA A 32 16.89 14.97 -7.10
C ALA A 32 16.52 14.54 -8.54
N ALA A 33 15.46 15.10 -9.14
CA ALA A 33 15.10 14.79 -10.53
C ALA A 33 15.21 16.05 -11.41
N SER A 34 15.93 15.95 -12.53
CA SER A 34 15.94 16.97 -13.58
C SER A 34 14.50 17.26 -14.05
N SER A 35 14.14 18.55 -14.18
CA SER A 35 12.80 19.02 -14.61
C SER A 35 12.43 18.65 -16.04
N THR A 36 13.37 18.09 -16.81
CA THR A 36 13.15 17.67 -18.19
C THR A 36 12.56 16.26 -18.23
N GLN A 37 11.57 16.00 -19.08
CA GLN A 37 11.00 14.66 -19.23
C GLN A 37 12.00 13.73 -19.94
N LEU A 38 12.07 12.45 -19.55
CA LEU A 38 12.80 11.42 -20.30
C LEU A 38 12.24 11.33 -21.73
N LYS A 39 13.12 11.30 -22.73
CA LYS A 39 12.73 11.13 -24.13
C LYS A 39 12.03 9.77 -24.36
N PRO A 40 11.08 9.67 -25.32
CA PRO A 40 10.45 8.40 -25.66
C PRO A 40 11.47 7.31 -26.02
N HIS A 41 12.38 7.62 -26.93
CA HIS A 41 13.47 6.74 -27.35
C HIS A 41 14.80 7.25 -26.82
N VAL A 42 15.63 6.35 -26.31
CA VAL A 42 16.91 6.69 -25.69
C VAL A 42 18.06 5.79 -26.13
N ASN A 43 19.22 6.41 -26.29
CA ASN A 43 20.52 5.74 -26.36
C ASN A 43 21.19 5.76 -24.98
N ILE A 44 21.45 4.59 -24.41
CA ILE A 44 21.90 4.41 -23.02
C ILE A 44 23.34 3.91 -23.02
N GLY A 45 24.23 4.56 -22.27
CA GLY A 45 25.64 4.16 -22.16
C GLY A 45 26.12 4.06 -20.72
N TYR A 46 26.87 3.00 -20.40
CA TYR A 46 27.54 2.86 -19.09
C TYR A 46 28.84 3.67 -19.04
N TRP A 47 29.06 4.43 -17.98
CA TRP A 47 30.25 5.25 -17.76
C TRP A 47 30.90 4.97 -16.41
N LEU A 48 32.17 4.56 -16.44
CA LEU A 48 32.93 4.11 -15.26
C LEU A 48 34.13 5.01 -14.95
N GLY A 49 34.23 6.19 -15.58
CA GLY A 49 35.43 7.01 -15.53
C GLY A 49 36.67 6.24 -16.01
N GLY A 50 37.77 6.37 -15.27
CA GLY A 50 39.05 5.70 -15.57
C GLY A 50 38.94 4.18 -15.58
N ASN A 51 38.14 3.59 -14.68
CA ASN A 51 37.95 2.15 -14.56
C ASN A 51 37.37 1.52 -15.83
N GLY A 52 36.62 2.29 -16.63
CA GLY A 52 36.04 1.83 -17.91
C GLY A 52 36.87 2.19 -19.14
N GLY A 53 38.10 2.69 -18.96
CA GLY A 53 38.97 3.11 -20.05
C GLY A 53 38.58 4.46 -20.68
N SER A 54 37.65 5.21 -20.08
CA SER A 54 37.32 6.55 -20.54
C SER A 54 38.51 7.47 -20.33
N LYS A 55 38.85 8.28 -21.33
CA LYS A 55 39.91 9.31 -21.24
C LYS A 55 39.34 10.72 -21.13
N LYS A 56 38.03 10.80 -20.96
CA LYS A 56 37.22 12.00 -21.00
C LYS A 56 36.40 12.12 -19.73
N THR A 57 36.17 13.35 -19.30
CA THR A 57 35.23 13.63 -18.22
C THR A 57 33.81 13.26 -18.64
N LEU A 58 32.88 13.22 -17.68
CA LEU A 58 31.50 12.86 -17.95
C LEU A 58 30.87 13.86 -18.94
N ALA A 59 31.10 15.17 -18.78
CA ALA A 59 30.56 16.19 -19.68
C ALA A 59 31.14 16.14 -21.11
N GLN A 60 32.26 15.47 -21.31
CA GLN A 60 32.92 15.29 -22.61
C GLN A 60 32.43 14.05 -23.36
N ALA A 61 31.58 13.21 -22.75
CA ALA A 61 30.94 12.10 -23.44
C ALA A 61 30.13 12.61 -24.65
N SER A 62 30.00 11.78 -25.69
CA SER A 62 29.31 12.16 -26.92
C SER A 62 27.90 12.73 -26.64
N SER A 63 27.53 13.78 -27.39
CA SER A 63 26.20 14.38 -27.28
C SER A 63 25.08 13.41 -27.67
N GLY A 64 25.39 12.32 -28.40
CA GLY A 64 24.45 11.29 -28.83
C GLY A 64 23.95 10.32 -27.74
N TRP A 65 24.44 10.43 -26.50
CA TRP A 65 23.89 9.69 -25.36
C TRP A 65 22.68 10.43 -24.74
N ASP A 66 21.58 9.74 -24.50
CA ASP A 66 20.41 10.32 -23.83
C ASP A 66 20.37 10.01 -22.34
N VAL A 67 20.82 8.80 -21.98
CA VAL A 67 20.98 8.35 -20.60
C VAL A 67 22.41 7.86 -20.39
N ILE A 68 23.02 8.27 -19.29
CA ILE A 68 24.33 7.78 -18.87
C ILE A 68 24.18 7.07 -17.52
N ASN A 69 24.43 5.76 -17.52
CA ASN A 69 24.48 4.95 -16.32
C ASN A 69 25.89 5.07 -15.71
N VAL A 70 26.02 5.80 -14.61
CA VAL A 70 27.26 5.95 -13.85
C VAL A 70 27.49 4.67 -13.04
N SER A 71 28.69 4.11 -13.14
CA SER A 71 28.98 2.75 -12.66
C SER A 71 30.24 2.70 -11.79
N PHE A 72 30.23 2.17 -10.56
CA PHE A 72 29.10 1.52 -9.87
C PHE A 72 29.00 1.89 -8.40
N ILE A 73 27.79 1.78 -7.85
CA ILE A 73 27.65 1.41 -6.45
C ILE A 73 28.06 -0.06 -6.30
N GLU A 74 29.14 -0.28 -5.58
CA GLU A 74 29.57 -1.59 -5.05
C GLU A 74 29.27 -1.66 -3.55
N THR A 75 29.62 -2.77 -2.89
CA THR A 75 29.42 -2.93 -1.43
C THR A 75 30.74 -3.04 -0.68
N LYS A 76 30.77 -2.56 0.57
CA LYS A 76 31.96 -2.58 1.43
C LYS A 76 32.20 -3.98 2.03
N GLY A 77 32.52 -4.98 1.19
CA GLY A 77 32.90 -6.35 1.58
C GLY A 77 31.87 -7.16 2.39
N ASN A 78 30.85 -6.50 2.93
CA ASN A 78 29.77 -7.06 3.73
C ASN A 78 28.49 -7.27 2.92
N TYR A 79 28.50 -6.97 1.62
CA TYR A 79 27.40 -7.14 0.67
C TYR A 79 26.17 -6.23 0.85
N TYR A 80 26.14 -5.30 1.80
CA TYR A 80 24.97 -4.41 1.99
C TYR A 80 25.29 -2.97 2.38
N THR A 81 26.55 -2.60 2.61
CA THR A 81 26.91 -1.19 2.78
C THR A 81 27.37 -0.63 1.43
N PRO A 82 26.59 0.24 0.77
CA PRO A 82 26.91 0.73 -0.57
C PRO A 82 28.09 1.69 -0.53
N ASN A 83 28.88 1.68 -1.60
CA ASN A 83 30.03 2.52 -1.82
C ASN A 83 30.10 2.86 -3.31
N LEU A 84 30.07 4.15 -3.66
CA LEU A 84 30.34 4.55 -5.04
C LEU A 84 31.82 4.29 -5.34
N SER A 85 32.07 3.29 -6.17
CA SER A 85 33.40 2.81 -6.54
C SER A 85 33.73 3.29 -7.95
N MET A 86 34.56 4.34 -8.04
CA MET A 86 34.93 4.94 -9.31
C MET A 86 36.29 5.62 -9.22
N ASP A 87 37.15 5.36 -10.22
CA ASP A 87 38.37 6.13 -10.41
C ASP A 87 38.09 7.41 -11.22
N LEU A 88 37.94 8.51 -10.48
CA LEU A 88 37.83 9.86 -11.06
C LEU A 88 39.19 10.45 -11.43
N SER A 89 40.29 9.98 -10.84
CA SER A 89 41.61 10.60 -10.97
C SER A 89 42.20 10.48 -12.37
N ALA A 90 41.78 9.45 -13.13
CA ALA A 90 42.17 9.26 -14.51
C ALA A 90 41.59 10.31 -15.49
N VAL A 91 40.49 10.96 -15.11
CA VAL A 91 39.74 11.85 -16.00
C VAL A 91 39.52 13.26 -15.42
N TYR A 92 39.56 13.42 -14.10
CA TYR A 92 39.51 14.71 -13.42
C TYR A 92 40.85 15.01 -12.74
N PRO A 93 41.47 16.17 -13.01
CA PRO A 93 42.69 16.57 -12.33
C PRO A 93 42.40 17.09 -10.91
N GLY A 94 43.45 17.13 -10.09
CA GLY A 94 43.40 17.76 -8.76
C GLY A 94 43.20 16.78 -7.62
N THR A 95 42.88 17.30 -6.43
CA THR A 95 42.59 16.51 -5.23
C THR A 95 41.27 15.77 -5.35
N GLU A 96 41.05 14.72 -4.56
CA GLU A 96 39.79 13.97 -4.54
C GLU A 96 38.55 14.88 -4.37
N ALA A 97 38.62 15.88 -3.49
CA ALA A 97 37.55 16.86 -3.31
C ALA A 97 37.28 17.69 -4.59
N GLN A 98 38.34 18.07 -5.32
CA GLN A 98 38.20 18.80 -6.60
C GLN A 98 37.63 17.90 -7.69
N GLN A 99 38.04 16.63 -7.73
CA GLN A 99 37.54 15.63 -8.67
C GLN A 99 36.04 15.38 -8.46
N ILE A 100 35.61 15.17 -7.21
CA ILE A 100 34.20 15.00 -6.85
C ILE A 100 33.39 16.24 -7.20
N ALA A 101 33.89 17.44 -6.88
CA ALA A 101 33.20 18.69 -7.21
C ALA A 101 33.03 18.87 -8.73
N ALA A 102 34.07 18.59 -9.51
CA ALA A 102 34.01 18.65 -10.98
C ALA A 102 33.03 17.60 -11.55
N PHE A 103 33.05 16.38 -11.03
CA PHE A 103 32.11 15.34 -11.45
C PHE A 103 30.65 15.72 -11.20
N LYS A 104 30.34 16.30 -10.03
CA LYS A 104 28.98 16.82 -9.73
C LYS A 104 28.58 17.95 -10.69
N ALA A 105 29.51 18.85 -11.03
CA ALA A 105 29.26 19.91 -11.98
C ALA A 105 28.97 19.37 -13.40
N ASP A 106 29.67 18.30 -13.80
CA ASP A 106 29.42 17.61 -15.07
C ASP A 106 28.03 16.96 -15.11
N ILE A 107 27.59 16.32 -14.01
CA ILE A 107 26.22 15.77 -13.87
C ILE A 107 25.19 16.87 -14.10
N GLN A 108 25.30 17.99 -13.37
CA GLN A 108 24.37 19.11 -13.49
C GLN A 108 24.37 19.73 -14.90
N THR A 109 25.55 19.83 -15.52
CA THR A 109 25.69 20.34 -16.89
C THR A 109 24.94 19.47 -17.89
N LEU A 110 25.08 18.15 -17.79
CA LEU A 110 24.40 17.21 -18.70
C LEU A 110 22.90 17.15 -18.44
N GLN A 111 22.47 17.23 -17.18
CA GLN A 111 21.06 17.34 -16.82
C GLN A 111 20.41 18.61 -17.37
N ALA A 112 21.13 19.74 -17.36
CA ALA A 112 20.67 20.99 -17.97
C ALA A 112 20.56 20.90 -19.50
N GLN A 113 21.32 19.99 -20.13
CA GLN A 113 21.20 19.64 -21.55
C GLN A 113 20.07 18.62 -21.83
N GLY A 114 19.32 18.22 -20.81
CA GLY A 114 18.22 17.25 -20.93
C GLY A 114 18.64 15.78 -20.99
N LYS A 115 19.91 15.47 -20.66
CA LYS A 115 20.36 14.08 -20.47
C LYS A 115 19.94 13.59 -19.09
N LYS A 116 19.84 12.27 -18.94
CA LYS A 116 19.55 11.63 -17.65
C LYS A 116 20.79 10.94 -17.13
N ILE A 117 21.14 11.20 -15.88
CA ILE A 117 22.30 10.59 -15.23
C ILE A 117 21.79 9.67 -14.13
N VAL A 118 21.95 8.37 -14.36
CA VAL A 118 21.38 7.30 -13.51
C VAL A 118 22.55 6.62 -12.80
N ILE A 119 22.42 6.34 -11.50
CA ILE A 119 23.45 5.57 -10.80
C ILE A 119 23.14 4.07 -10.90
N SER A 120 24.11 3.31 -11.41
CA SER A 120 24.03 1.86 -11.53
C SER A 120 24.68 1.17 -10.33
N CYS A 121 24.06 0.11 -9.86
CA CYS A 121 24.54 -0.70 -8.76
C CYS A 121 24.68 -2.15 -9.19
N GLY A 122 25.88 -2.70 -9.00
CA GLY A 122 26.18 -4.08 -9.34
C GLY A 122 27.46 -4.22 -10.16
N GLY A 123 27.38 -5.00 -11.23
CA GLY A 123 28.53 -5.54 -11.95
C GLY A 123 29.23 -6.66 -11.18
N GLN A 124 30.23 -7.29 -11.81
CA GLN A 124 30.92 -8.49 -11.29
C GLN A 124 31.40 -8.38 -9.83
N ASN A 125 31.82 -7.19 -9.40
CA ASN A 125 32.33 -6.93 -8.04
C ASN A 125 31.27 -6.33 -7.09
N GLY A 126 30.15 -5.81 -7.61
CA GLY A 126 29.11 -5.14 -6.84
C GLY A 126 28.07 -6.10 -6.27
N VAL A 127 28.51 -7.18 -5.62
CA VAL A 127 27.59 -8.16 -5.02
C VAL A 127 26.76 -7.52 -3.91
N VAL A 128 25.43 -7.71 -3.98
CA VAL A 128 24.46 -7.18 -3.00
C VAL A 128 23.63 -8.32 -2.39
N HIS A 129 23.68 -8.46 -1.07
CA HIS A 129 22.83 -9.36 -0.27
C HIS A 129 22.08 -8.58 0.80
N MET A 130 20.76 -8.51 0.66
CA MET A 130 19.83 -7.95 1.63
C MET A 130 19.05 -9.11 2.27
N ASP A 131 19.70 -9.89 3.11
CA ASP A 131 19.14 -11.10 3.73
C ASP A 131 18.18 -10.79 4.89
N ASN A 132 18.08 -9.54 5.31
CA ASN A 132 17.12 -9.08 6.32
C ASN A 132 16.83 -7.57 6.21
N ALA A 133 15.85 -7.12 6.98
CA ALA A 133 15.41 -5.72 7.00
C ALA A 133 16.52 -4.73 7.39
N ALA A 134 17.40 -5.06 8.35
CA ALA A 134 18.45 -4.15 8.79
C ALA A 134 19.52 -3.93 7.71
N GLN A 135 19.90 -4.99 6.99
CA GLN A 135 20.81 -4.90 5.85
C GLN A 135 20.17 -4.11 4.71
N ARG A 136 18.90 -4.39 4.38
CA ARG A 136 18.13 -3.60 3.41
C ARG A 136 18.11 -2.13 3.77
N ASP A 137 17.81 -1.78 5.02
CA ASP A 137 17.68 -0.38 5.44
C ASP A 137 19.03 0.33 5.41
N THR A 138 20.12 -0.36 5.79
CA THR A 138 21.49 0.13 5.62
C THR A 138 21.81 0.41 4.16
N PHE A 139 21.48 -0.54 3.28
CA PHE A 139 21.72 -0.42 1.85
C PHE A 139 20.91 0.72 1.22
N LEU A 140 19.60 0.75 1.48
CA LEU A 140 18.68 1.80 1.01
C LEU A 140 19.14 3.19 1.45
N ASN A 141 19.51 3.39 2.73
CA ASN A 141 19.94 4.68 3.23
C ASN A 141 21.26 5.12 2.58
N GLY A 142 22.20 4.20 2.37
CA GLY A 142 23.44 4.53 1.69
C GLY A 142 23.24 4.85 0.20
N VAL A 143 22.35 4.14 -0.51
CA VAL A 143 21.97 4.46 -1.89
C VAL A 143 21.34 5.84 -1.98
N LYS A 144 20.41 6.18 -1.06
CA LYS A 144 19.83 7.53 -0.98
C LYS A 144 20.87 8.60 -0.72
N ASN A 145 21.84 8.35 0.15
CA ASN A 145 22.92 9.30 0.41
C ASN A 145 23.74 9.56 -0.85
N ILE A 146 24.07 8.53 -1.64
CA ILE A 146 24.77 8.67 -2.91
C ILE A 146 23.91 9.44 -3.92
N ILE A 147 22.63 9.09 -4.07
CA ILE A 147 21.71 9.82 -4.96
C ILE A 147 21.63 11.30 -4.59
N ASN A 148 21.48 11.62 -3.31
CA ASN A 148 21.36 13.00 -2.84
C ASN A 148 22.67 13.78 -2.98
N GLU A 149 23.81 13.13 -2.73
CA GLU A 149 25.13 13.76 -2.78
C GLU A 149 25.52 14.21 -4.19
N TYR A 150 25.16 13.40 -5.20
CA TYR A 150 25.53 13.63 -6.60
C TYR A 150 24.38 14.15 -7.47
N GLY A 151 23.13 14.04 -7.02
CA GLY A 151 21.95 14.51 -7.75
C GLY A 151 21.53 13.61 -8.91
N PHE A 152 21.60 12.27 -8.74
CA PHE A 152 21.23 11.32 -9.79
C PHE A 152 19.72 11.27 -10.08
N ASP A 153 19.36 11.17 -11.36
CA ASP A 153 17.97 11.10 -11.86
C ASP A 153 17.32 9.73 -11.65
N GLY A 154 18.07 8.72 -11.25
CA GLY A 154 17.58 7.35 -11.19
C GLY A 154 18.53 6.35 -10.55
N PHE A 155 18.03 5.13 -10.40
CA PHE A 155 18.75 3.96 -9.95
C PHE A 155 18.61 2.81 -10.96
N ASP A 156 19.73 2.23 -11.34
CA ASP A 156 19.81 1.09 -12.26
C ASP A 156 20.26 -0.17 -11.49
N VAL A 157 19.45 -1.23 -11.62
CA VAL A 157 19.72 -2.54 -11.01
C VAL A 157 20.55 -3.38 -11.99
N ASP A 158 21.86 -3.40 -11.79
CA ASP A 158 22.81 -4.23 -12.54
C ASP A 158 23.34 -5.38 -11.69
N PHE A 159 22.43 -5.97 -10.90
CA PHE A 159 22.76 -7.08 -10.00
C PHE A 159 23.12 -8.32 -10.82
N GLU A 160 24.21 -8.98 -10.43
CA GLU A 160 24.70 -10.17 -11.12
C GLU A 160 24.99 -11.30 -10.13
N GLY A 161 25.20 -12.50 -10.69
CA GLY A 161 25.68 -13.68 -9.95
C GLY A 161 24.83 -13.99 -8.71
N SER A 162 25.48 -14.03 -7.54
CA SER A 162 24.81 -14.39 -6.29
C SER A 162 23.73 -13.40 -5.86
N SER A 163 23.80 -12.13 -6.29
CA SER A 163 22.78 -11.12 -6.01
C SER A 163 21.41 -11.46 -6.63
N ILE A 164 21.41 -12.26 -7.71
CA ILE A 164 20.20 -12.77 -8.37
C ILE A 164 19.96 -14.26 -8.08
N ALA A 165 21.01 -15.09 -8.03
CA ALA A 165 20.85 -16.54 -7.90
C ALA A 165 20.07 -16.96 -6.63
N VAL A 166 20.17 -16.18 -5.55
CA VAL A 166 19.40 -16.41 -4.31
C VAL A 166 17.89 -16.20 -4.47
N MET A 167 17.45 -15.60 -5.58
CA MET A 167 16.03 -15.41 -5.93
C MET A 167 15.45 -16.56 -6.79
N SER A 168 16.24 -17.59 -7.09
CA SER A 168 15.88 -18.67 -8.04
C SER A 168 14.62 -19.47 -7.68
N THR A 169 14.23 -19.50 -6.41
CA THR A 169 13.02 -20.20 -5.94
C THR A 169 11.74 -19.39 -6.11
N ASP A 170 11.84 -18.07 -6.31
CA ASP A 170 10.69 -17.19 -6.39
C ASP A 170 9.81 -17.48 -7.62
N LYS A 171 8.52 -17.16 -7.50
CA LYS A 171 7.53 -17.36 -8.56
C LYS A 171 6.91 -16.03 -8.94
N ILE A 172 6.50 -15.90 -10.19
CA ILE A 172 5.80 -14.70 -10.68
C ILE A 172 4.49 -14.57 -9.90
N GLY A 173 4.35 -13.44 -9.19
CA GLY A 173 3.23 -13.18 -8.29
C GLY A 173 3.43 -13.66 -6.85
N ASN A 174 4.57 -14.28 -6.51
CA ASN A 174 4.88 -14.74 -5.16
C ASN A 174 6.40 -14.66 -4.87
N LEU A 175 6.83 -13.58 -4.22
CA LEU A 175 8.20 -13.41 -3.74
C LEU A 175 8.36 -14.09 -2.38
N THR A 176 9.37 -14.95 -2.26
CA THR A 176 9.66 -15.75 -1.05
C THR A 176 11.09 -15.55 -0.54
N SER A 177 12.05 -15.26 -1.42
CA SER A 177 13.41 -14.96 -1.02
C SER A 177 13.50 -13.58 -0.37
N GLN A 178 14.28 -13.46 0.70
CA GLN A 178 14.41 -12.19 1.41
C GLN A 178 15.08 -11.12 0.55
N GLN A 179 15.98 -11.55 -0.35
CA GLN A 179 16.60 -10.70 -1.36
C GLN A 179 15.56 -10.05 -2.29
N SER A 180 14.63 -10.82 -2.87
CA SER A 180 13.64 -10.28 -3.80
C SER A 180 12.63 -9.36 -3.11
N ILE A 181 12.16 -9.75 -1.92
CA ILE A 181 11.27 -8.92 -1.08
C ILE A 181 11.93 -7.58 -0.75
N ASN A 182 13.21 -7.61 -0.38
CA ASN A 182 13.94 -6.39 -0.02
C ASN A 182 14.31 -5.54 -1.24
N LEU A 183 14.58 -6.15 -2.40
CA LEU A 183 14.79 -5.43 -3.65
C LEU A 183 13.49 -4.74 -4.11
N GLU A 184 12.33 -5.41 -4.05
CA GLU A 184 11.04 -4.76 -4.32
C GLU A 184 10.84 -3.54 -3.39
N TYR A 185 11.04 -3.73 -2.08
CA TYR A 185 10.89 -2.66 -1.10
C TYR A 185 11.80 -1.47 -1.43
N LEU A 186 13.08 -1.73 -1.73
CA LEU A 186 14.04 -0.69 -2.06
C LEU A 186 13.60 0.12 -3.27
N LEU A 187 13.22 -0.54 -4.37
CA LEU A 187 12.84 0.14 -5.61
C LEU A 187 11.58 0.99 -5.43
N ARG A 188 10.58 0.45 -4.71
CA ARG A 188 9.36 1.21 -4.35
C ARG A 188 9.68 2.38 -3.44
N ASN A 189 10.59 2.21 -2.49
CA ASN A 189 10.98 3.27 -1.58
C ASN A 189 11.72 4.40 -2.30
N LEU A 190 12.64 4.09 -3.20
CA LEU A 190 13.33 5.08 -4.05
C LEU A 190 12.32 5.84 -4.92
N LYS A 191 11.44 5.12 -5.64
CA LYS A 191 10.41 5.75 -6.47
C LYS A 191 9.49 6.68 -5.67
N THR A 192 9.08 6.25 -4.47
CA THR A 192 8.23 7.07 -3.58
C THR A 192 8.99 8.30 -3.05
N THR A 193 10.27 8.15 -2.74
CA THR A 193 11.12 9.22 -2.18
C THR A 193 11.36 10.33 -3.20
N TYR A 194 11.67 9.96 -4.44
CA TYR A 194 12.13 10.90 -5.48
C TYR A 194 11.04 11.27 -6.50
N GLY A 195 9.90 10.59 -6.46
CA GLY A 195 8.73 10.92 -7.26
C GLY A 195 8.62 10.17 -8.59
N PRO A 196 7.55 10.45 -9.36
CA PRO A 196 7.19 9.68 -10.55
C PRO A 196 8.22 9.75 -11.68
N ASP A 197 9.01 10.82 -11.76
CA ASP A 197 10.03 11.03 -12.80
C ASP A 197 11.36 10.33 -12.50
N PHE A 198 11.57 9.84 -11.26
CA PHE A 198 12.78 9.13 -10.89
C PHE A 198 12.92 7.83 -11.68
N ILE A 199 14.06 7.63 -12.36
CA ILE A 199 14.25 6.48 -13.23
C ILE A 199 14.54 5.23 -12.39
N ILE A 200 13.78 4.17 -12.63
CA ILE A 200 14.09 2.82 -12.16
C ILE A 200 14.37 1.97 -13.40
N SER A 201 15.62 1.55 -13.56
CA SER A 201 16.02 0.64 -14.64
C SER A 201 16.65 -0.64 -14.12
N ALA A 202 16.80 -1.62 -15.02
CA ALA A 202 17.47 -2.87 -14.70
C ALA A 202 18.22 -3.42 -15.92
N ALA A 203 19.39 -4.01 -15.66
CA ALA A 203 20.26 -4.65 -16.64
C ALA A 203 20.61 -6.11 -16.27
N PRO A 204 19.65 -6.98 -15.91
CA PRO A 204 20.00 -8.37 -15.66
C PRO A 204 20.54 -9.02 -16.94
N GLU A 205 21.47 -9.96 -16.80
CA GLU A 205 21.76 -10.88 -17.89
C GLU A 205 20.48 -11.60 -18.34
N TYR A 206 20.32 -11.82 -19.64
CA TYR A 206 19.17 -12.53 -20.20
C TYR A 206 19.01 -13.97 -19.69
N CYS A 207 20.06 -14.55 -19.10
CA CYS A 207 19.98 -15.83 -18.41
C CYS A 207 19.04 -15.79 -17.18
N TYR A 208 18.89 -14.64 -16.53
CA TYR A 208 17.97 -14.42 -15.43
C TYR A 208 16.58 -13.93 -15.86
N VAL A 209 16.35 -13.79 -17.18
CA VAL A 209 15.10 -13.28 -17.76
C VAL A 209 14.56 -14.28 -18.81
N GLN A 210 14.96 -14.16 -20.08
CA GLN A 210 14.40 -14.96 -21.18
C GLN A 210 14.74 -16.45 -21.08
N ASN A 211 15.90 -16.81 -20.52
CA ASN A 211 16.28 -18.21 -20.36
C ASN A 211 15.34 -18.99 -19.43
N GLY A 212 14.50 -18.31 -18.63
CA GLY A 212 13.41 -18.94 -17.89
C GLY A 212 12.39 -19.64 -18.80
N ALA A 213 12.32 -19.32 -20.09
CA ALA A 213 11.47 -20.01 -21.06
C ALA A 213 11.94 -21.42 -21.41
N ILE A 214 13.22 -21.73 -21.17
CA ILE A 214 13.85 -23.01 -21.56
C ILE A 214 14.64 -23.68 -20.42
N SER A 215 14.71 -23.05 -19.24
CA SER A 215 15.43 -23.58 -18.08
C SER A 215 14.74 -23.23 -16.76
N THR A 216 15.05 -24.02 -15.71
CA THR A 216 14.56 -23.83 -14.34
C THR A 216 15.65 -23.24 -13.44
N GLY A 217 15.37 -23.01 -12.16
CA GLY A 217 16.38 -22.54 -11.19
C GLY A 217 16.76 -21.08 -11.45
N ASN A 218 18.01 -20.79 -11.82
CA ASN A 218 18.44 -19.42 -12.13
C ASN A 218 17.78 -18.86 -13.41
N GLY A 219 17.32 -19.73 -14.31
CA GLY A 219 16.52 -19.35 -15.47
C GLY A 219 15.30 -18.53 -15.05
N GLY A 220 15.26 -17.26 -15.47
CA GLY A 220 14.14 -16.38 -15.15
C GLY A 220 14.08 -15.90 -13.69
N ALA A 221 15.15 -16.04 -12.90
CA ALA A 221 15.15 -15.67 -11.48
C ALA A 221 14.90 -14.17 -11.20
N PHE A 222 15.08 -13.29 -12.19
CA PHE A 222 14.76 -11.86 -12.06
C PHE A 222 13.29 -11.53 -12.40
N LEU A 223 12.59 -12.42 -13.13
CA LEU A 223 11.20 -12.19 -13.57
C LEU A 223 10.22 -11.94 -12.43
N PRO A 224 10.29 -12.62 -11.26
CA PRO A 224 9.40 -12.35 -10.15
C PRO A 224 9.49 -10.90 -9.64
N VAL A 225 10.71 -10.37 -9.42
CA VAL A 225 10.92 -8.98 -8.99
C VAL A 225 10.52 -8.00 -10.08
N LEU A 226 10.90 -8.29 -11.34
CA LEU A 226 10.51 -7.48 -12.49
C LEU A 226 8.98 -7.35 -12.59
N ASN A 227 8.25 -8.46 -12.38
CA ASN A 227 6.80 -8.45 -12.34
C ASN A 227 6.27 -7.67 -11.13
N ALA A 228 6.85 -7.88 -9.94
CA ALA A 228 6.45 -7.20 -8.73
C ALA A 228 6.67 -5.67 -8.79
N THR A 229 7.61 -5.18 -9.61
CA THR A 229 7.95 -3.75 -9.72
C THR A 229 7.57 -3.12 -11.07
N ARG A 230 6.82 -3.85 -11.91
CA ARG A 230 6.50 -3.44 -13.29
C ARG A 230 5.75 -2.12 -13.40
N ASP A 231 5.03 -1.73 -12.35
CA ASP A 231 4.28 -0.47 -12.26
C ASP A 231 5.19 0.75 -12.06
N ILE A 232 6.36 0.57 -11.46
CA ILE A 232 7.34 1.64 -11.19
C ILE A 232 8.56 1.61 -12.11
N LEU A 233 8.78 0.48 -12.81
CA LEU A 233 9.86 0.30 -13.79
C LEU A 233 9.75 1.32 -14.92
N THR A 234 10.81 2.10 -15.13
CA THR A 234 10.93 2.99 -16.29
C THR A 234 11.29 2.19 -17.54
N TYR A 235 12.34 1.36 -17.47
CA TYR A 235 12.70 0.42 -18.53
C TYR A 235 13.65 -0.69 -18.05
N ILE A 236 13.67 -1.81 -18.74
CA ILE A 236 14.67 -2.88 -18.61
C ILE A 236 15.47 -2.96 -19.92
N HIS A 237 16.78 -3.18 -19.81
CA HIS A 237 17.68 -3.46 -20.92
C HIS A 237 18.55 -4.67 -20.59
N PRO A 238 18.03 -5.90 -20.76
CA PRO A 238 18.79 -7.08 -20.42
C PRO A 238 20.08 -7.15 -21.24
N GLN A 239 21.15 -7.65 -20.62
CA GLN A 239 22.44 -7.78 -21.26
C GLN A 239 22.39 -8.95 -22.26
N TYR A 240 22.36 -8.70 -23.56
CA TYR A 240 22.39 -9.73 -24.62
C TYR A 240 23.83 -10.05 -25.06
N TYR A 241 24.69 -10.27 -24.07
CA TYR A 241 26.11 -10.57 -24.19
C TYR A 241 26.60 -11.22 -22.90
N ASN A 242 27.85 -11.71 -22.89
CA ASN A 242 28.51 -12.37 -21.74
C ASN A 242 27.80 -13.61 -21.14
N GLY A 243 26.59 -13.96 -21.60
CA GLY A 243 25.81 -15.09 -21.10
C GLY A 243 25.91 -16.37 -21.96
N PHE A 244 25.15 -17.38 -21.50
CA PHE A 244 24.92 -18.67 -22.16
C PHE A 244 24.66 -18.52 -23.66
N ASN A 245 25.48 -19.10 -24.54
CA ASN A 245 25.27 -19.12 -26.00
C ASN A 245 24.10 -20.04 -26.38
N GLY A 246 22.92 -19.76 -25.83
CA GLY A 246 21.76 -20.61 -25.83
C GLY A 246 21.06 -20.63 -27.16
N ASP A 247 20.86 -21.83 -27.66
CA ASP A 247 19.99 -22.09 -28.79
C ASP A 247 18.53 -22.07 -28.30
N PHE A 248 17.77 -21.04 -28.67
CA PHE A 248 16.32 -21.00 -28.46
C PHE A 248 15.56 -21.79 -29.54
N ALA A 249 16.20 -22.64 -30.33
CA ALA A 249 15.55 -23.60 -31.24
C ALA A 249 14.65 -24.60 -30.52
N TRP A 250 14.91 -24.85 -29.23
CA TRP A 250 14.08 -25.71 -28.37
C TRP A 250 13.04 -24.95 -27.56
N LEU A 251 12.90 -23.63 -27.79
CA LEU A 251 11.85 -22.83 -27.19
C LEU A 251 10.51 -23.50 -27.47
N GLN A 252 9.90 -24.04 -26.42
CA GLN A 252 8.56 -24.61 -26.55
C GLN A 252 7.64 -23.48 -27.05
N PRO A 253 6.75 -23.75 -28.04
CA PRO A 253 5.73 -22.80 -28.44
C PRO A 253 4.75 -22.56 -27.29
N SER A 254 5.18 -21.80 -26.28
CA SER A 254 4.26 -21.20 -25.34
C SER A 254 3.53 -20.08 -26.06
N ALA A 255 2.26 -19.86 -25.72
CA ALA A 255 1.34 -19.03 -26.48
C ALA A 255 1.87 -17.63 -26.87
N ASN A 256 2.88 -17.11 -26.16
CA ASN A 256 3.36 -15.74 -26.32
C ASN A 256 4.89 -15.59 -26.55
N ALA A 257 5.72 -16.64 -26.46
CA ALA A 257 7.18 -16.51 -26.62
C ALA A 257 7.64 -16.38 -28.09
N GLY A 258 6.73 -16.61 -29.03
CA GLY A 258 7.00 -16.62 -30.48
C GLY A 258 7.72 -17.90 -30.95
N ALA A 259 8.08 -17.94 -32.23
CA ALA A 259 8.74 -19.09 -32.85
C ALA A 259 10.17 -19.33 -32.30
N PRO A 260 10.67 -20.57 -32.27
CA PRO A 260 12.07 -20.83 -31.93
C PRO A 260 13.05 -20.05 -32.81
N PHE A 261 14.24 -19.71 -32.29
CA PHE A 261 15.30 -19.02 -33.04
C PHE A 261 16.69 -19.45 -32.54
N ALA A 262 17.65 -19.59 -33.45
CA ALA A 262 18.89 -20.30 -33.16
C ALA A 262 20.05 -19.43 -32.66
N GLN A 263 20.05 -18.13 -32.94
CA GLN A 263 21.19 -17.26 -32.68
C GLN A 263 20.78 -16.00 -31.93
N VAL A 264 21.19 -15.92 -30.66
CA VAL A 264 21.03 -14.71 -29.83
C VAL A 264 21.80 -13.52 -30.43
N TYR A 265 23.05 -13.73 -30.85
CA TYR A 265 23.92 -12.67 -31.37
C TYR A 265 23.65 -12.38 -32.85
N SER A 266 22.41 -12.00 -33.15
CA SER A 266 21.95 -11.67 -34.49
C SER A 266 20.86 -10.60 -34.42
N ALA A 267 20.59 -9.91 -35.53
CA ALA A 267 19.51 -8.93 -35.57
C ALA A 267 18.15 -9.56 -35.25
N GLU A 268 17.93 -10.80 -35.70
CA GLU A 268 16.74 -11.59 -35.33
C GLU A 268 16.75 -11.86 -33.83
N GLY A 269 17.82 -12.43 -33.27
CA GLY A 269 17.91 -12.78 -31.85
C GLY A 269 17.60 -11.62 -30.91
N TYR A 270 18.20 -10.46 -31.13
CA TYR A 270 17.93 -9.25 -30.33
C TYR A 270 16.47 -8.78 -30.45
N THR A 271 15.88 -8.90 -31.64
CA THR A 271 14.47 -8.59 -31.87
C THR A 271 13.58 -9.56 -31.10
N ARG A 272 13.81 -10.87 -31.24
CA ARG A 272 12.99 -11.92 -30.63
C ARG A 272 13.06 -11.91 -29.10
N LEU A 273 14.24 -11.68 -28.52
CA LEU A 273 14.40 -11.57 -27.07
C LEU A 273 13.69 -10.34 -26.49
N SER A 274 13.68 -9.23 -27.23
CA SER A 274 12.92 -8.03 -26.86
C SER A 274 11.41 -8.27 -26.97
N GLU A 275 10.97 -8.97 -28.02
CA GLU A 275 9.57 -9.35 -28.20
C GLU A 275 9.06 -10.22 -27.06
N MET A 276 9.83 -11.21 -26.58
CA MET A 276 9.45 -12.01 -25.42
C MET A 276 9.09 -11.13 -24.21
N LEU A 277 9.84 -10.05 -23.95
CA LEU A 277 9.50 -9.12 -22.88
C LEU A 277 8.23 -8.32 -23.15
N ILE A 278 7.93 -7.99 -24.41
CA ILE A 278 6.76 -7.20 -24.80
C ILE A 278 5.48 -8.05 -24.83
N THR A 279 5.56 -9.28 -25.35
CA THR A 279 4.41 -10.19 -25.51
C THR A 279 4.16 -11.03 -24.25
N GLY A 280 5.20 -11.22 -23.43
CA GLY A 280 5.19 -12.17 -22.33
C GLY A 280 5.50 -13.59 -22.79
N PHE A 281 5.75 -14.49 -21.84
CA PHE A 281 6.09 -15.89 -22.14
C PHE A 281 5.84 -16.79 -20.94
N VAL A 282 5.64 -18.08 -21.20
CA VAL A 282 5.58 -19.10 -20.15
C VAL A 282 7.01 -19.51 -19.80
N THR A 283 7.29 -19.58 -18.51
CA THR A 283 8.58 -20.08 -18.00
C THR A 283 8.47 -21.55 -17.60
N MET A 284 9.60 -22.25 -17.53
CA MET A 284 9.63 -23.65 -17.13
C MET A 284 9.21 -23.87 -15.67
N ASP A 285 9.54 -22.93 -14.77
CA ASP A 285 9.23 -23.08 -13.34
C ASP A 285 8.82 -21.80 -12.60
N LYS A 286 8.89 -20.60 -13.19
CA LYS A 286 8.52 -19.33 -12.51
C LYS A 286 7.04 -18.97 -12.67
N GLY A 287 6.31 -19.63 -13.57
CA GLY A 287 4.95 -19.28 -13.97
C GLY A 287 4.88 -18.57 -15.33
N THR A 288 3.83 -17.80 -15.58
CA THR A 288 3.67 -17.04 -16.83
C THR A 288 4.05 -15.59 -16.62
N PHE A 289 5.01 -15.07 -17.39
CA PHE A 289 5.37 -13.65 -17.40
C PHE A 289 4.44 -12.89 -18.34
N ALA A 290 3.69 -11.93 -17.82
CA ALA A 290 2.91 -11.02 -18.65
C ALA A 290 3.83 -10.02 -19.34
N GLY A 291 3.57 -9.73 -20.62
CA GLY A 291 4.34 -8.77 -21.40
C GLY A 291 4.35 -7.37 -20.78
N LEU A 292 5.51 -6.69 -20.86
CA LEU A 292 5.73 -5.29 -20.52
C LEU A 292 5.25 -4.38 -21.65
N ARG A 293 5.04 -3.09 -21.34
CA ARG A 293 4.81 -2.11 -22.41
C ARG A 293 6.10 -1.94 -23.23
N PRO A 294 6.04 -1.69 -24.55
CA PRO A 294 7.25 -1.46 -25.34
C PRO A 294 8.11 -0.29 -24.82
N ASP A 295 7.49 0.73 -24.22
CA ASP A 295 8.19 1.84 -23.57
C ASP A 295 8.98 1.44 -22.31
N GLN A 296 8.83 0.21 -21.84
CA GLN A 296 9.62 -0.34 -20.75
C GLN A 296 10.72 -1.28 -21.23
N VAL A 297 10.88 -1.49 -22.55
CA VAL A 297 11.82 -2.49 -23.09
C VAL A 297 12.86 -1.81 -23.98
N ALA A 298 14.11 -2.01 -23.62
CA ALA A 298 15.30 -1.76 -24.44
C ALA A 298 16.16 -3.04 -24.47
N PHE A 299 17.25 -3.04 -25.23
CA PHE A 299 18.20 -4.16 -25.24
C PHE A 299 19.63 -3.71 -25.04
N GLY A 300 20.41 -4.48 -24.27
CA GLY A 300 21.81 -4.19 -23.94
C GLY A 300 22.78 -4.99 -24.81
N VAL A 301 23.81 -4.32 -25.35
CA VAL A 301 24.83 -4.93 -26.22
C VAL A 301 26.25 -4.39 -25.95
N PRO A 302 27.33 -5.12 -26.28
CA PRO A 302 28.68 -4.58 -26.22
C PRO A 302 28.91 -3.54 -27.32
N SER A 303 29.59 -2.43 -27.01
CA SER A 303 29.84 -1.34 -27.96
C SER A 303 30.87 -1.73 -29.03
N THR A 304 31.77 -2.66 -28.69
CA THR A 304 32.82 -3.18 -29.57
C THR A 304 33.30 -4.57 -29.11
N THR A 305 34.11 -5.21 -29.94
CA THR A 305 34.87 -6.41 -29.57
C THR A 305 35.80 -6.10 -28.40
N GLY A 306 35.71 -6.89 -27.32
CA GLY A 306 36.45 -6.67 -26.07
C GLY A 306 35.61 -6.10 -24.93
N ALA A 307 34.50 -5.41 -25.25
CA ALA A 307 33.56 -4.94 -24.25
C ALA A 307 32.68 -6.09 -23.69
N GLY A 308 32.46 -7.14 -24.49
CA GLY A 308 31.73 -8.33 -24.06
C GLY A 308 31.76 -9.44 -25.10
N ASN A 309 31.64 -10.69 -24.63
CA ASN A 309 31.48 -11.86 -25.47
C ASN A 309 30.15 -11.81 -26.22
N GLY A 310 30.18 -12.16 -27.50
CA GLY A 310 29.02 -12.06 -28.38
C GLY A 310 28.87 -10.72 -29.10
N ALA A 311 29.81 -9.79 -28.94
CA ALA A 311 29.83 -8.52 -29.67
C ALA A 311 29.68 -8.72 -31.18
N GLN A 312 28.72 -8.02 -31.78
CA GLN A 312 28.47 -7.95 -33.22
C GLN A 312 28.89 -6.58 -33.76
N SER A 313 28.88 -6.43 -35.09
CA SER A 313 29.03 -5.10 -35.70
C SER A 313 27.85 -4.21 -35.30
N VAL A 314 28.11 -2.91 -35.12
CA VAL A 314 27.07 -1.93 -34.75
C VAL A 314 25.90 -1.91 -35.75
N SER A 315 26.16 -2.24 -37.02
CA SER A 315 25.12 -2.40 -38.05
C SER A 315 24.10 -3.50 -37.74
N VAL A 316 24.50 -4.59 -37.08
CA VAL A 316 23.58 -5.66 -36.65
C VAL A 316 22.65 -5.14 -35.55
N TYR A 317 23.19 -4.41 -34.58
CA TYR A 317 22.39 -3.78 -33.52
C TYR A 317 21.43 -2.72 -34.10
N ALA A 318 21.91 -1.89 -35.03
CA ALA A 318 21.09 -0.90 -35.72
C ALA A 318 19.95 -1.56 -36.51
N SER A 319 20.18 -2.70 -37.15
CA SER A 319 19.15 -3.47 -37.85
C SER A 319 18.06 -3.97 -36.90
N ALA A 320 18.43 -4.51 -35.73
CA ALA A 320 17.48 -4.94 -34.70
C ALA A 320 16.69 -3.74 -34.15
N LEU A 321 17.36 -2.64 -33.82
CA LEU A 321 16.74 -1.42 -33.30
C LEU A 321 15.72 -0.84 -34.27
N ASN A 322 16.06 -0.72 -35.57
CA ASN A 322 15.13 -0.27 -36.59
C ASN A 322 13.90 -1.18 -36.71
N THR A 323 14.11 -2.50 -36.63
CA THR A 323 13.01 -3.49 -36.69
C THR A 323 12.06 -3.31 -35.50
N LEU A 324 12.61 -3.16 -34.29
CA LEU A 324 11.83 -2.96 -33.06
C LEU A 324 11.09 -1.63 -33.06
N LEU A 325 11.72 -0.53 -33.48
CA LEU A 325 11.08 0.79 -33.58
C LEU A 325 9.96 0.81 -34.63
N ALA A 326 10.14 0.12 -35.75
CA ALA A 326 9.10 0.01 -36.78
C ALA A 326 7.90 -0.83 -36.31
N LYS A 327 8.14 -1.91 -35.56
CA LYS A 327 7.09 -2.81 -35.07
C LYS A 327 6.41 -2.30 -33.80
N TYR A 328 7.16 -1.64 -32.93
CA TYR A 328 6.70 -1.10 -31.65
C TYR A 328 7.11 0.38 -31.55
N PRO A 329 6.27 1.31 -32.00
CA PRO A 329 6.61 2.73 -32.07
C PRO A 329 6.93 3.40 -30.73
N THR A 330 6.64 2.77 -29.60
CA THR A 330 7.02 3.25 -28.26
C THR A 330 8.23 2.52 -27.66
N TYR A 331 8.91 1.65 -28.42
CA TYR A 331 10.07 0.87 -27.95
C TYR A 331 11.16 1.76 -27.36
N ARG A 332 11.66 1.46 -26.15
CA ARG A 332 12.48 2.40 -25.38
C ARG A 332 13.83 2.72 -26.03
N GLY A 333 14.49 1.74 -26.64
CA GLY A 333 15.77 1.98 -27.33
C GLY A 333 16.83 0.93 -27.03
N ILE A 334 18.08 1.36 -26.91
CA ILE A 334 19.23 0.47 -26.84
C ILE A 334 20.22 0.95 -25.78
N MET A 335 20.86 -0.01 -25.12
CA MET A 335 21.88 0.19 -24.12
C MET A 335 23.20 -0.41 -24.59
N THR A 336 24.32 0.20 -24.20
CA THR A 336 25.62 -0.41 -24.40
C THR A 336 26.56 -0.40 -23.21
N TRP A 337 27.29 -1.50 -23.10
CA TRP A 337 28.54 -1.58 -22.38
C TRP A 337 29.72 -1.38 -23.35
N SER A 338 30.47 -0.29 -23.30
CA SER A 338 30.29 0.91 -22.47
C SER A 338 30.81 2.16 -23.22
N ILE A 339 30.59 3.35 -22.65
CA ILE A 339 31.02 4.63 -23.26
C ILE A 339 32.54 4.65 -23.46
N GLY A 340 33.35 4.24 -22.48
CA GLY A 340 34.81 4.24 -22.61
C GLY A 340 35.31 3.29 -23.71
N TRP A 341 34.70 2.11 -23.85
CA TRP A 341 34.99 1.18 -24.94
C TRP A 341 34.59 1.73 -26.31
N ASP A 342 33.46 2.45 -26.40
CA ASP A 342 33.05 3.10 -27.64
C ASP A 342 34.00 4.24 -28.02
N GLU A 343 34.40 5.06 -27.04
CA GLU A 343 35.37 6.14 -27.24
C GLU A 343 36.71 5.62 -27.75
N ALA A 344 37.22 4.52 -27.16
CA ALA A 344 38.45 3.87 -27.60
C ALA A 344 38.34 3.34 -29.04
N ASN A 345 37.13 3.03 -29.51
CA ASN A 345 36.83 2.57 -30.86
C ASN A 345 36.29 3.70 -31.77
N GLY A 346 36.59 4.96 -31.45
CA GLY A 346 36.24 6.10 -32.31
C GLY A 346 34.76 6.49 -32.30
N ASN A 347 34.03 6.18 -31.22
CA ASN A 347 32.61 6.47 -31.05
C ASN A 347 31.70 5.81 -32.11
N ASN A 348 32.10 4.65 -32.64
CA ASN A 348 31.38 3.97 -33.70
C ASN A 348 29.93 3.61 -33.30
N PHE A 349 29.72 3.15 -32.05
CA PHE A 349 28.40 2.80 -31.54
C PHE A 349 27.51 4.04 -31.46
N VAL A 350 27.91 5.05 -30.69
CA VAL A 350 27.05 6.23 -30.46
C VAL A 350 26.77 6.98 -31.77
N ASN A 351 27.74 7.09 -32.67
CA ASN A 351 27.57 7.80 -33.93
C ASN A 351 26.64 7.07 -34.91
N THR A 352 26.52 5.73 -34.80
CA THR A 352 25.59 4.94 -35.61
C THR A 352 24.18 4.95 -35.02
N ILE A 353 24.07 4.85 -33.69
CA ILE A 353 22.78 4.68 -33.00
C ILE A 353 22.05 6.02 -32.78
N ALA A 354 22.77 7.08 -32.42
CA ALA A 354 22.14 8.37 -32.10
C ALA A 354 21.28 8.94 -33.24
N PRO A 355 21.66 8.87 -34.53
CA PRO A 355 20.79 9.28 -35.63
C PRO A 355 19.48 8.49 -35.72
N ILE A 356 19.50 7.18 -35.41
CA ILE A 356 18.30 6.33 -35.43
C ILE A 356 17.35 6.75 -34.31
N ILE A 357 17.87 6.92 -33.09
CA ILE A 357 17.09 7.37 -31.93
C ILE A 357 16.53 8.77 -32.16
N LYS A 358 17.33 9.68 -32.74
CA LYS A 358 16.88 11.01 -33.11
C LYS A 358 15.75 10.95 -34.14
N ALA A 359 15.91 10.18 -35.21
CA ALA A 359 14.89 10.04 -36.25
C ALA A 359 13.58 9.47 -35.68
N ALA A 360 13.65 8.50 -34.76
CA ALA A 360 12.47 7.94 -34.11
C ALA A 360 11.74 9.00 -33.25
N ASN A 361 12.48 9.78 -32.45
CA ASN A 361 11.91 10.86 -31.65
C ASN A 361 11.34 12.00 -32.51
N ASP A 362 12.00 12.37 -33.61
CA ASP A 362 11.53 13.41 -34.54
C ASP A 362 10.29 12.94 -35.34
N ALA A 363 10.26 11.67 -35.76
CA ALA A 363 9.12 11.05 -36.42
C ALA A 363 7.90 11.01 -35.50
N ASP A 364 8.08 10.79 -34.19
CA ASP A 364 6.99 10.91 -33.23
C ASP A 364 6.43 12.34 -33.18
N GLN A 365 7.28 13.38 -33.28
CA GLN A 365 6.80 14.78 -33.29
C GLN A 365 6.04 15.17 -34.56
N THR A 366 6.37 14.56 -35.70
CA THR A 366 5.80 14.90 -37.02
C THR A 366 4.82 13.86 -37.55
N SER A 367 4.52 12.83 -36.76
CA SER A 367 3.66 11.71 -37.14
C SER A 367 2.30 12.18 -37.67
N PRO A 368 1.84 11.65 -38.83
CA PRO A 368 0.49 11.92 -39.31
C PRO A 368 -0.58 11.23 -38.48
N ASN A 369 -0.19 10.31 -37.59
CA ASN A 369 -1.08 9.55 -36.72
C ASN A 369 -1.35 10.30 -35.40
N ALA A 370 -2.46 9.98 -34.75
CA ALA A 370 -2.75 10.41 -33.40
C ALA A 370 -1.65 9.98 -32.43
N LYS A 371 -1.27 10.85 -31.51
CA LYS A 371 -0.29 10.53 -30.46
C LYS A 371 -0.91 9.70 -29.36
N ALA A 372 -0.15 8.74 -28.85
CA ALA A 372 -0.52 8.00 -27.65
C ALA A 372 -0.66 8.97 -26.44
N PRO A 373 -1.70 8.84 -25.60
CA PRO A 373 -1.82 9.63 -24.39
C PRO A 373 -0.64 9.39 -23.43
N THR A 374 -0.23 10.41 -22.70
CA THR A 374 0.67 10.24 -21.55
C THR A 374 -0.18 10.11 -20.29
N ILE A 375 0.06 9.06 -19.48
CA ILE A 375 -0.55 8.93 -18.16
C ILE A 375 0.42 9.53 -17.13
N SER A 376 0.13 10.75 -16.66
CA SER A 376 0.95 11.46 -15.67
C SER A 376 0.67 11.03 -14.23
N SER A 377 -0.48 10.40 -13.98
CA SER A 377 -0.79 9.78 -12.69
C SER A 377 -1.49 8.44 -12.92
N GLN A 378 -0.85 7.38 -12.44
CA GLN A 378 -1.34 6.01 -12.50
C GLN A 378 -2.33 5.76 -11.34
N PRO A 379 -3.30 4.85 -11.50
CA PRO A 379 -4.13 4.45 -10.38
C PRO A 379 -3.28 3.73 -9.33
N THR A 380 -3.74 3.73 -8.09
CA THR A 380 -3.05 3.07 -6.97
C THR A 380 -3.93 2.01 -6.32
N ASP A 381 -3.30 1.03 -5.66
CA ASP A 381 -4.01 -0.01 -4.92
C ASP A 381 -4.89 0.58 -3.81
N LYS A 382 -6.01 -0.09 -3.52
CA LYS A 382 -6.95 0.28 -2.47
C LYS A 382 -7.20 -0.90 -1.53
N THR A 383 -7.21 -0.63 -0.24
CA THR A 383 -7.69 -1.57 0.79
C THR A 383 -8.83 -0.93 1.55
N VAL A 384 -10.00 -1.54 1.51
CA VAL A 384 -11.25 -1.02 2.08
C VAL A 384 -12.03 -2.15 2.75
N LYS A 385 -12.91 -1.81 3.69
CA LYS A 385 -13.90 -2.77 4.21
C LYS A 385 -15.07 -2.91 3.23
N ILE A 386 -15.87 -3.96 3.37
CA ILE A 386 -17.13 -4.12 2.64
C ILE A 386 -17.97 -2.82 2.74
N GLY A 387 -18.44 -2.33 1.59
CA GLY A 387 -19.21 -1.09 1.49
C GLY A 387 -18.40 0.21 1.50
N GLY A 388 -17.07 0.15 1.67
CA GLY A 388 -16.19 1.30 1.55
C GLY A 388 -16.05 1.82 0.12
N THR A 389 -15.55 3.05 -0.05
CA THR A 389 -15.31 3.67 -1.37
C THR A 389 -13.94 3.31 -1.92
N ALA A 390 -13.87 2.80 -3.16
CA ALA A 390 -12.63 2.46 -3.84
C ALA A 390 -12.52 3.17 -5.21
N ASP A 391 -12.14 4.44 -5.20
CA ASP A 391 -11.95 5.24 -6.43
C ASP A 391 -10.57 5.01 -7.04
N LEU A 392 -10.55 4.53 -8.28
CA LEU A 392 -9.37 4.35 -9.11
C LEU A 392 -9.34 5.47 -10.14
N THR A 393 -8.24 6.21 -10.26
CA THR A 393 -8.16 7.38 -11.16
C THR A 393 -6.90 7.34 -12.01
N VAL A 394 -7.03 7.71 -13.28
CA VAL A 394 -5.91 8.06 -14.17
C VAL A 394 -5.92 9.56 -14.45
N VAL A 395 -4.75 10.20 -14.43
CA VAL A 395 -4.57 11.53 -15.01
C VAL A 395 -3.80 11.38 -16.29
N SER A 396 -4.35 11.89 -17.38
CA SER A 396 -3.80 11.69 -18.72
C SER A 396 -3.86 12.96 -19.55
N SER A 397 -2.89 13.12 -20.43
CA SER A 397 -2.79 14.27 -21.33
C SER A 397 -2.40 13.83 -22.73
N VAL A 398 -2.75 14.67 -23.71
CA VAL A 398 -2.27 14.54 -25.09
C VAL A 398 -2.16 15.93 -25.69
N SER A 399 -1.21 16.12 -26.61
CA SER A 399 -0.98 17.42 -27.24
C SER A 399 -2.09 17.80 -28.22
N LYS A 400 -2.75 16.82 -28.85
CA LYS A 400 -3.87 16.99 -29.79
C LYS A 400 -4.83 15.82 -29.71
N GLY A 401 -6.12 16.11 -29.91
CA GLY A 401 -7.21 15.14 -29.88
C GLY A 401 -8.02 15.16 -28.58
N THR A 402 -8.89 14.17 -28.42
CA THR A 402 -9.78 14.02 -27.27
C THR A 402 -9.56 12.67 -26.61
N LEU A 403 -9.46 12.65 -25.28
CA LEU A 403 -9.27 11.43 -24.51
C LEU A 403 -10.60 10.76 -24.16
N SER A 404 -10.64 9.43 -24.29
CA SER A 404 -11.68 8.56 -23.74
C SER A 404 -11.04 7.45 -22.90
N TYR A 405 -11.82 6.87 -22.00
CA TYR A 405 -11.36 5.90 -21.02
C TYR A 405 -12.20 4.63 -21.11
N GLN A 406 -11.58 3.49 -20.80
CA GLN A 406 -12.30 2.23 -20.60
C GLN A 406 -11.58 1.43 -19.52
N TRP A 407 -12.29 1.14 -18.43
CA TRP A 407 -11.77 0.28 -17.37
C TRP A 407 -12.01 -1.20 -17.66
N TYR A 408 -11.05 -2.02 -17.27
CA TYR A 408 -11.04 -3.46 -17.43
C TYR A 408 -10.85 -4.13 -16.08
N LYS A 409 -11.46 -5.31 -15.91
CA LYS A 409 -11.20 -6.22 -14.80
C LYS A 409 -10.27 -7.33 -15.26
N ALA A 410 -9.19 -7.57 -14.52
CA ALA A 410 -8.21 -8.62 -14.78
C ALA A 410 -8.30 -9.75 -13.73
N SER A 411 -7.79 -10.93 -14.09
CA SER A 411 -7.72 -12.09 -13.18
C SER A 411 -6.55 -12.02 -12.19
N SER A 412 -5.55 -11.18 -12.47
CA SER A 412 -4.39 -10.91 -11.62
C SER A 412 -3.97 -9.45 -11.80
N LYS A 413 -2.93 -9.00 -11.07
CA LYS A 413 -2.42 -7.61 -11.15
C LYS A 413 -1.62 -7.35 -12.44
N VAL A 414 -2.28 -7.55 -13.58
CA VAL A 414 -1.76 -7.37 -14.93
C VAL A 414 -2.69 -6.46 -15.73
N ASN A 415 -2.12 -5.73 -16.70
CA ASN A 415 -2.83 -4.73 -17.50
C ASN A 415 -3.13 -5.22 -18.93
N THR A 416 -3.18 -6.53 -19.13
CA THR A 416 -3.48 -7.19 -20.40
C THR A 416 -4.48 -8.33 -20.17
N GLY A 417 -5.22 -8.70 -21.22
CA GLY A 417 -6.16 -9.83 -21.18
C GLY A 417 -7.39 -9.66 -20.26
N GLY A 418 -7.65 -8.45 -19.77
CA GLY A 418 -8.81 -8.15 -18.94
C GLY A 418 -10.12 -8.08 -19.74
N THR A 419 -11.24 -8.17 -19.03
CA THR A 419 -12.59 -7.99 -19.59
C THR A 419 -13.05 -6.54 -19.38
N ALA A 420 -13.55 -5.89 -20.43
CA ALA A 420 -14.05 -4.51 -20.34
C ALA A 420 -15.25 -4.41 -19.40
N ILE A 421 -15.25 -3.40 -18.54
CA ILE A 421 -16.33 -3.13 -17.60
C ILE A 421 -17.34 -2.19 -18.26
N SER A 422 -18.55 -2.71 -18.51
CA SER A 422 -19.61 -1.95 -19.17
C SER A 422 -19.89 -0.62 -18.45
N GLY A 423 -19.89 0.49 -19.19
CA GLY A 423 -20.18 1.84 -18.69
C GLY A 423 -19.03 2.54 -17.96
N ALA A 424 -17.94 1.85 -17.62
CA ALA A 424 -16.80 2.44 -16.91
C ALA A 424 -15.89 3.23 -17.87
N THR A 425 -16.39 4.39 -18.32
CA THR A 425 -15.79 5.21 -19.40
C THR A 425 -15.23 6.56 -18.96
N SER A 426 -15.16 6.77 -17.65
CA SER A 426 -14.61 7.98 -17.02
C SER A 426 -13.15 7.78 -16.60
N ALA A 427 -12.42 8.89 -16.43
CA ALA A 427 -11.06 8.90 -15.89
C ALA A 427 -10.97 8.30 -14.47
N THR A 428 -12.08 8.35 -13.72
CA THR A 428 -12.24 7.72 -12.41
C THR A 428 -13.26 6.58 -12.48
N TYR A 429 -12.94 5.46 -11.84
CA TYR A 429 -13.83 4.31 -11.68
C TYR A 429 -13.96 3.94 -10.20
N ASN A 430 -15.20 3.92 -9.69
CA ASN A 430 -15.53 3.45 -8.36
C ASN A 430 -15.69 1.92 -8.40
N ALA A 431 -14.69 1.19 -7.89
CA ALA A 431 -14.70 -0.26 -7.92
C ALA A 431 -15.71 -0.84 -6.90
N PRO A 432 -16.46 -1.90 -7.24
CA PRO A 432 -17.38 -2.55 -6.32
C PRO A 432 -16.68 -3.11 -5.08
N THR A 433 -17.26 -2.87 -3.90
CA THR A 433 -16.76 -3.30 -2.59
C THR A 433 -17.81 -4.08 -1.79
N ASN A 434 -18.82 -4.64 -2.47
CA ASN A 434 -19.93 -5.38 -1.87
C ASN A 434 -19.59 -6.83 -1.49
N THR A 435 -18.42 -7.34 -1.91
CA THR A 435 -17.99 -8.71 -1.64
C THR A 435 -16.54 -8.72 -1.23
N GLU A 436 -16.23 -9.49 -0.18
CA GLU A 436 -14.85 -9.71 0.27
C GLU A 436 -13.99 -10.36 -0.81
N GLY A 437 -12.72 -9.97 -0.86
CA GLY A 437 -11.73 -10.51 -1.77
C GLY A 437 -10.90 -9.44 -2.47
N THR A 438 -10.03 -9.89 -3.36
CA THR A 438 -9.15 -9.01 -4.14
C THR A 438 -9.58 -9.01 -5.59
N ASN A 439 -9.83 -7.82 -6.15
CA ASN A 439 -10.09 -7.62 -7.57
C ASN A 439 -8.99 -6.77 -8.20
N TYR A 440 -8.72 -6.98 -9.48
CA TYR A 440 -7.67 -6.26 -10.21
C TYR A 440 -8.25 -5.47 -11.38
N TYR A 441 -7.76 -4.24 -11.56
CA TYR A 441 -8.28 -3.30 -12.54
C TYR A 441 -7.17 -2.57 -13.28
N TYR A 442 -7.44 -2.16 -14.51
CA TYR A 442 -6.60 -1.22 -15.29
C TYR A 442 -7.49 -0.41 -16.25
N CYS A 443 -6.97 0.69 -16.76
CA CYS A 443 -7.66 1.56 -17.70
C CYS A 443 -6.89 1.63 -19.03
N ILE A 444 -7.60 1.52 -20.15
CA ILE A 444 -7.06 1.90 -21.46
C ILE A 444 -7.54 3.31 -21.76
N VAL A 445 -6.59 4.22 -21.92
CA VAL A 445 -6.83 5.61 -22.33
C VAL A 445 -6.64 5.69 -23.83
N THR A 446 -7.65 6.19 -24.54
CA THR A 446 -7.62 6.34 -26.01
C THR A 446 -7.63 7.82 -26.36
N ASN A 447 -6.63 8.28 -27.10
CA ASN A 447 -6.70 9.55 -27.81
C ASN A 447 -7.40 9.34 -29.15
N THR A 448 -8.36 10.19 -29.48
CA THR A 448 -8.91 10.34 -30.82
C THR A 448 -8.58 11.73 -31.36
N ASP A 449 -7.65 11.81 -32.30
CA ASP A 449 -7.28 13.05 -32.99
C ASP A 449 -7.90 13.07 -34.38
N SER A 450 -8.99 13.82 -34.54
CA SER A 450 -9.67 13.95 -35.84
C SER A 450 -8.86 14.71 -36.89
N SER A 451 -7.84 15.48 -36.46
CA SER A 451 -6.94 16.24 -37.34
C SER A 451 -5.77 15.41 -37.87
N ALA A 452 -5.53 14.23 -37.31
CA ALA A 452 -4.55 13.27 -37.80
C ALA A 452 -4.92 12.84 -39.24
N THR A 453 -3.94 12.88 -40.14
CA THR A 453 -4.09 12.48 -41.55
C THR A 453 -3.87 10.98 -41.77
N GLY A 454 -3.24 10.30 -40.80
CA GLY A 454 -3.08 8.85 -40.76
C GLY A 454 -4.08 8.17 -39.81
N ILE A 455 -3.58 7.30 -38.94
CA ILE A 455 -4.37 6.61 -37.91
C ILE A 455 -4.88 7.63 -36.90
N LYS A 456 -6.20 7.72 -36.72
CA LYS A 456 -6.84 8.75 -35.88
C LYS A 456 -6.91 8.43 -34.40
N THR A 457 -6.53 7.22 -33.99
CA THR A 457 -6.59 6.79 -32.60
C THR A 457 -5.27 6.21 -32.13
N ALA A 458 -4.91 6.50 -30.89
CA ALA A 458 -3.78 5.87 -30.21
C ALA A 458 -4.11 5.63 -28.75
N THR A 459 -3.53 4.60 -28.14
CA THR A 459 -3.90 4.16 -26.79
C THR A 459 -2.70 4.03 -25.88
N THR A 460 -2.92 4.29 -24.59
CA THR A 460 -1.98 3.99 -23.51
C THR A 460 -2.71 3.26 -22.40
N THR A 461 -2.13 2.17 -21.92
CA THR A 461 -2.71 1.37 -20.84
C THR A 461 -2.08 1.76 -19.50
N SER A 462 -2.91 1.96 -18.49
CA SER A 462 -2.46 2.22 -17.12
C SER A 462 -1.74 1.02 -16.52
N ASN A 463 -1.12 1.24 -15.38
CA ASN A 463 -0.74 0.16 -14.47
C ASN A 463 -1.99 -0.59 -14.00
N ALA A 464 -1.80 -1.87 -13.64
CA ALA A 464 -2.83 -2.64 -12.97
C ALA A 464 -2.77 -2.42 -11.45
N VAL A 465 -3.95 -2.32 -10.83
CA VAL A 465 -4.12 -2.05 -9.39
C VAL A 465 -4.99 -3.11 -8.75
N SER A 466 -4.78 -3.36 -7.46
CA SER A 466 -5.65 -4.20 -6.63
C SER A 466 -6.65 -3.35 -5.84
N VAL A 467 -7.86 -3.88 -5.68
CA VAL A 467 -8.84 -3.44 -4.69
C VAL A 467 -9.09 -4.62 -3.77
N VAL A 468 -8.55 -4.53 -2.55
CA VAL A 468 -8.73 -5.51 -1.48
C VAL A 468 -9.91 -5.07 -0.64
N VAL A 469 -10.96 -5.90 -0.63
CA VAL A 469 -12.16 -5.71 0.17
C VAL A 469 -12.09 -6.68 1.34
N SER A 470 -11.99 -6.18 2.57
CA SER A 470 -11.96 -7.00 3.78
C SER A 470 -13.32 -7.04 4.48
N ALA A 471 -13.59 -8.15 5.17
CA ALA A 471 -14.77 -8.26 6.02
C ALA A 471 -14.82 -7.15 7.09
N THR A 472 -16.02 -6.65 7.36
CA THR A 472 -16.32 -5.84 8.54
C THR A 472 -16.34 -6.74 9.78
N SER A 473 -15.54 -6.43 10.79
CA SER A 473 -15.55 -7.11 12.09
C SER A 473 -16.94 -7.08 12.74
N SER A 474 -17.27 -8.09 13.55
CA SER A 474 -18.46 -8.05 14.42
C SER A 474 -18.31 -7.00 15.52
N ALA A 475 -19.44 -6.47 16.02
CA ALA A 475 -19.41 -5.56 17.17
C ALA A 475 -18.77 -6.24 18.38
N ALA A 476 -17.92 -5.52 19.12
CA ALA A 476 -17.27 -6.07 20.30
C ALA A 476 -18.30 -6.43 21.38
N THR A 477 -18.14 -7.60 22.01
CA THR A 477 -18.98 -8.01 23.13
C THR A 477 -18.75 -7.08 24.33
N PRO A 478 -19.79 -6.49 24.91
CA PRO A 478 -19.63 -5.68 26.13
C PRO A 478 -19.05 -6.53 27.26
N THR A 479 -18.23 -5.92 28.12
CA THR A 479 -17.75 -6.54 29.35
C THR A 479 -18.50 -5.96 30.53
N ILE A 480 -19.05 -6.81 31.40
CA ILE A 480 -19.69 -6.40 32.64
C ILE A 480 -18.60 -6.11 33.67
N THR A 481 -18.48 -4.85 34.09
CA THR A 481 -17.51 -4.38 35.08
C THR A 481 -18.06 -4.43 36.51
N SER A 482 -19.39 -4.45 36.67
CA SER A 482 -20.05 -4.61 37.96
C SER A 482 -21.39 -5.31 37.78
N GLN A 483 -21.57 -6.44 38.47
CA GLN A 483 -22.82 -7.19 38.47
C GLN A 483 -23.84 -6.55 39.42
N PRO A 484 -25.15 -6.60 39.10
CA PRO A 484 -26.17 -6.26 40.08
C PRO A 484 -26.08 -7.22 41.27
N THR A 485 -26.54 -6.76 42.44
CA THR A 485 -26.53 -7.52 43.69
C THR A 485 -27.94 -7.70 44.24
N ASP A 486 -28.14 -8.76 45.03
CA ASP A 486 -29.41 -9.02 45.70
C ASP A 486 -29.79 -7.85 46.64
N LYS A 487 -31.10 -7.58 46.76
CA LYS A 487 -31.64 -6.51 47.61
C LYS A 487 -32.75 -7.03 48.52
N THR A 488 -32.73 -6.58 49.77
CA THR A 488 -33.82 -6.81 50.74
C THR A 488 -34.30 -5.47 51.27
N THR A 489 -35.62 -5.26 51.30
CA THR A 489 -36.23 -4.02 51.78
C THR A 489 -37.62 -4.29 52.37
N THR A 490 -38.27 -3.28 52.96
CA THR A 490 -39.66 -3.36 53.44
C THR A 490 -40.63 -2.80 52.40
N LEU A 491 -41.93 -3.04 52.57
CA LEU A 491 -42.97 -2.51 51.69
C LEU A 491 -42.84 -0.98 51.55
N GLY A 492 -42.79 -0.49 50.30
CA GLY A 492 -42.57 0.92 49.97
C GLY A 492 -41.11 1.42 50.07
N GLY A 493 -40.16 0.56 50.44
CA GLY A 493 -38.73 0.87 50.46
C GLY A 493 -38.09 0.92 49.07
N VAL A 494 -36.79 1.25 48.99
CA VAL A 494 -36.05 1.36 47.72
C VAL A 494 -35.27 0.08 47.42
N ALA A 495 -35.48 -0.49 46.23
CA ALA A 495 -34.72 -1.63 45.70
C ALA A 495 -34.03 -1.25 44.37
N ALA A 496 -32.99 -0.41 44.45
CA ALA A 496 -32.22 0.03 43.29
C ALA A 496 -31.18 -1.03 42.87
N LEU A 497 -31.31 -1.53 41.64
CA LEU A 497 -30.36 -2.40 40.96
C LEU A 497 -29.48 -1.57 40.03
N SER A 498 -28.21 -1.97 39.86
CA SER A 498 -27.25 -1.30 38.99
C SER A 498 -26.35 -2.31 38.28
N ILE A 499 -26.01 -2.04 37.03
CA ILE A 499 -25.02 -2.79 36.25
C ILE A 499 -23.96 -1.82 35.71
N GLY A 500 -22.69 -2.21 35.83
CA GLY A 500 -21.57 -1.54 35.15
C GLY A 500 -21.16 -2.35 33.94
N ALA A 501 -21.00 -1.70 32.79
CA ALA A 501 -20.48 -2.34 31.58
C ALA A 501 -19.63 -1.36 30.76
N ASN A 502 -18.66 -1.87 30.03
CA ASN A 502 -17.85 -1.11 29.08
C ASN A 502 -17.66 -1.88 27.76
N VAL A 503 -17.23 -1.16 26.72
CA VAL A 503 -16.84 -1.73 25.44
C VAL A 503 -15.74 -0.87 24.83
N SER A 504 -14.87 -1.48 24.01
CA SER A 504 -13.76 -0.79 23.34
C SER A 504 -14.22 0.15 22.23
N GLN A 505 -15.32 -0.18 21.55
CA GLN A 505 -15.92 0.60 20.47
C GLN A 505 -17.43 0.34 20.39
N GLY A 506 -18.21 1.38 20.10
CA GLY A 506 -19.65 1.33 19.97
C GLY A 506 -20.40 1.99 21.13
N THR A 507 -21.73 1.87 21.12
CA THR A 507 -22.63 2.44 22.14
C THR A 507 -23.39 1.33 22.85
N LEU A 508 -23.43 1.39 24.19
CA LEU A 508 -24.15 0.43 25.01
C LEU A 508 -25.61 0.85 25.25
N SER A 509 -26.52 -0.11 25.11
CA SER A 509 -27.92 0.00 25.55
C SER A 509 -28.25 -1.12 26.54
N TYR A 510 -29.22 -0.86 27.42
CA TYR A 510 -29.60 -1.77 28.51
C TYR A 510 -31.07 -2.17 28.35
N GLN A 511 -31.41 -3.37 28.81
CA GLN A 511 -32.80 -3.79 28.96
C GLN A 511 -32.91 -4.74 30.15
N TRP A 512 -33.73 -4.37 31.14
CA TRP A 512 -34.01 -5.22 32.30
C TRP A 512 -35.15 -6.20 32.02
N TYR A 513 -35.03 -7.40 32.59
CA TYR A 513 -35.96 -8.50 32.47
C TYR A 513 -36.38 -8.98 33.86
N LYS A 514 -37.64 -9.42 33.98
CA LYS A 514 -38.15 -10.14 35.15
C LYS A 514 -38.21 -11.63 34.85
N ALA A 515 -37.60 -12.45 35.69
CA ALA A 515 -37.58 -13.90 35.58
C ALA A 515 -38.50 -14.58 36.61
N SER A 516 -38.91 -15.81 36.34
CA SER A 516 -39.74 -16.63 37.24
C SER A 516 -38.93 -17.30 38.37
N SER A 517 -37.62 -17.42 38.20
CA SER A 517 -36.65 -17.95 39.19
C SER A 517 -35.32 -17.20 39.08
N LYS A 518 -34.33 -17.51 39.92
CA LYS A 518 -33.00 -16.87 39.91
C LYS A 518 -32.14 -17.35 38.73
N VAL A 519 -32.64 -17.13 37.52
CA VAL A 519 -32.01 -17.45 36.24
C VAL A 519 -31.97 -16.22 35.35
N ASN A 520 -30.99 -16.14 34.47
CA ASN A 520 -30.78 -15.01 33.56
C ASN A 520 -31.24 -15.30 32.13
N THR A 521 -32.20 -16.21 31.98
CA THR A 521 -32.78 -16.62 30.69
C THR A 521 -34.31 -16.76 30.81
N GLY A 522 -35.03 -16.64 29.69
CA GLY A 522 -36.48 -16.83 29.64
C GLY A 522 -37.33 -15.78 30.38
N GLY A 523 -36.73 -14.66 30.79
CA GLY A 523 -37.44 -13.56 31.45
C GLY A 523 -38.29 -12.73 30.47
N THR A 524 -39.25 -11.98 31.02
CA THR A 524 -40.05 -10.99 30.27
C THR A 524 -39.41 -9.62 30.36
N ALA A 525 -39.25 -8.93 29.22
CA ALA A 525 -38.70 -7.59 29.16
C ALA A 525 -39.59 -6.60 29.92
N ILE A 526 -38.97 -5.74 30.73
CA ILE A 526 -39.67 -4.72 31.51
C ILE A 526 -39.72 -3.44 30.67
N SER A 527 -40.92 -3.05 30.26
CA SER A 527 -41.12 -1.86 29.42
C SER A 527 -40.50 -0.61 30.06
N GLY A 528 -39.71 0.12 29.28
CA GLY A 528 -39.05 1.37 29.69
C GLY A 528 -37.82 1.22 30.60
N ALA A 529 -37.46 -0.01 31.02
CA ALA A 529 -36.30 -0.24 31.87
C ALA A 529 -35.01 -0.35 31.03
N THR A 530 -34.58 0.77 30.43
CA THR A 530 -33.47 0.82 29.46
C THR A 530 -32.20 1.53 29.96
N SER A 531 -32.10 1.76 31.27
CA SER A 531 -30.95 2.39 31.92
C SER A 531 -30.03 1.36 32.58
N ALA A 532 -28.79 1.76 32.87
CA ALA A 532 -27.85 0.96 33.68
C ALA A 532 -28.33 0.73 35.12
N THR A 533 -29.36 1.45 35.56
CA THR A 533 -30.03 1.26 36.85
C THR A 533 -31.50 0.91 36.65
N TYR A 534 -32.07 0.18 37.62
CA TYR A 534 -33.49 -0.14 37.65
C TYR A 534 -34.00 -0.23 39.09
N ASN A 535 -35.07 0.51 39.39
CA ASN A 535 -35.72 0.45 40.69
C ASN A 535 -36.83 -0.59 40.63
N ALA A 536 -36.60 -1.74 41.26
CA ALA A 536 -37.58 -2.82 41.30
C ALA A 536 -38.82 -2.41 42.14
N PRO A 537 -40.05 -2.79 41.73
CA PRO A 537 -41.26 -2.51 42.51
C PRO A 537 -41.23 -3.13 43.90
N THR A 538 -41.63 -2.35 44.91
CA THR A 538 -41.67 -2.73 46.33
C THR A 538 -43.05 -2.57 46.97
N SER A 539 -44.10 -2.45 46.15
CA SER A 539 -45.48 -2.27 46.61
C SER A 539 -46.15 -3.56 47.11
N VAL A 540 -45.56 -4.72 46.85
CA VAL A 540 -46.06 -6.04 47.25
C VAL A 540 -44.95 -6.82 47.92
N ALA A 541 -45.23 -7.43 49.07
CA ALA A 541 -44.29 -8.31 49.77
C ALA A 541 -44.06 -9.60 48.97
N GLY A 542 -42.83 -10.11 48.98
CA GLY A 542 -42.43 -11.33 48.28
C GLY A 542 -41.08 -11.24 47.60
N THR A 543 -40.78 -12.26 46.80
CA THR A 543 -39.48 -12.41 46.12
C THR A 543 -39.66 -12.27 44.61
N SER A 544 -38.82 -11.47 43.96
CA SER A 544 -38.75 -11.32 42.50
C SER A 544 -37.33 -11.44 41.99
N TYR A 545 -37.16 -11.87 40.75
CA TYR A 545 -35.86 -12.09 40.12
C TYR A 545 -35.68 -11.21 38.88
N TYR A 546 -34.51 -10.60 38.75
CA TYR A 546 -34.20 -9.66 37.67
C TYR A 546 -32.83 -9.93 37.07
N TYR A 547 -32.66 -9.61 35.79
CA TYR A 547 -31.36 -9.55 35.12
C TYR A 547 -31.39 -8.48 34.01
N CYS A 548 -30.23 -8.06 33.53
CA CYS A 548 -30.09 -7.05 32.48
C CYS A 548 -29.32 -7.63 31.29
N ILE A 549 -29.81 -7.36 30.08
CA ILE A 549 -29.05 -7.60 28.84
C ILE A 549 -28.45 -6.27 28.40
N VAL A 550 -27.13 -6.24 28.25
CA VAL A 550 -26.38 -5.10 27.71
C VAL A 550 -26.07 -5.39 26.24
N THR A 551 -26.43 -4.48 25.36
CA THR A 551 -26.22 -4.60 23.91
C THR A 551 -25.24 -3.53 23.45
N ASN A 552 -24.19 -3.91 22.70
CA ASN A 552 -23.33 -2.98 21.99
C ASN A 552 -23.80 -2.85 20.53
N THR A 553 -23.97 -1.60 20.09
CA THR A 553 -24.20 -1.24 18.69
C THR A 553 -23.02 -0.42 18.17
N ASP A 554 -22.36 -0.91 17.11
CA ASP A 554 -21.24 -0.24 16.44
C ASP A 554 -21.54 -0.12 14.95
N SER A 555 -21.70 1.11 14.46
CA SER A 555 -22.01 1.40 13.05
C SER A 555 -20.88 1.06 12.08
N SER A 556 -19.67 0.77 12.59
CA SER A 556 -18.52 0.35 11.80
C SER A 556 -18.35 -1.18 11.73
N ALA A 557 -19.23 -1.91 12.42
CA ALA A 557 -19.22 -3.36 12.57
C ALA A 557 -20.49 -3.99 11.99
N THR A 558 -20.48 -5.31 11.84
CA THR A 558 -21.70 -6.06 11.47
C THR A 558 -22.47 -6.49 12.71
N GLY A 559 -23.76 -6.13 12.74
CA GLY A 559 -24.70 -6.53 13.79
C GLY A 559 -24.44 -5.89 15.15
N THR A 560 -25.11 -6.43 16.17
CA THR A 560 -24.95 -6.05 17.58
C THR A 560 -24.36 -7.22 18.36
N SER A 561 -23.67 -6.94 19.46
CA SER A 561 -23.23 -7.99 20.41
C SER A 561 -23.83 -7.75 21.78
N THR A 562 -24.09 -8.81 22.54
CA THR A 562 -24.79 -8.74 23.83
C THR A 562 -24.08 -9.50 24.92
N VAL A 563 -24.17 -9.02 26.15
CA VAL A 563 -23.80 -9.75 27.37
C VAL A 563 -24.96 -9.69 28.37
N THR A 564 -25.18 -10.79 29.10
CA THR A 564 -26.26 -10.88 30.09
C THR A 564 -25.69 -10.88 31.50
N SER A 565 -26.29 -10.09 32.40
CA SER A 565 -25.89 -10.04 33.80
C SER A 565 -26.19 -11.34 34.55
N ASN A 566 -25.65 -11.45 35.76
CA ASN A 566 -26.16 -12.40 36.75
C ASN A 566 -27.62 -12.06 37.10
N ALA A 567 -28.39 -13.09 37.47
CA ALA A 567 -29.73 -12.89 38.02
C ALA A 567 -29.64 -12.50 39.50
N VAL A 568 -30.44 -11.52 39.90
CA VAL A 568 -30.51 -11.00 41.27
C VAL A 568 -31.89 -11.17 41.88
N THR A 569 -31.92 -11.34 43.18
CA THR A 569 -33.12 -11.45 43.99
C THR A 569 -33.46 -10.09 44.61
N VAL A 570 -34.73 -9.68 44.51
CA VAL A 570 -35.30 -8.58 45.30
C VAL A 570 -36.33 -9.17 46.23
N THR A 571 -36.08 -9.07 47.54
CA THR A 571 -36.97 -9.53 48.61
C THR A 571 -37.61 -8.32 49.29
N VAL A 572 -38.94 -8.25 49.24
CA VAL A 572 -39.74 -7.23 49.92
C VAL A 572 -40.41 -7.87 51.12
N ASN A 573 -39.97 -7.51 52.31
CA ASN A 573 -40.57 -7.95 53.55
C ASN A 573 -41.87 -7.19 53.80
N ALA A 574 -42.90 -7.90 54.27
CA ALA A 574 -44.11 -7.25 54.77
C ALA A 574 -43.73 -6.30 55.92
N SER A 575 -44.38 -5.14 56.01
CA SER A 575 -44.21 -4.28 57.18
C SER A 575 -44.61 -5.07 58.44
N PRO A 576 -43.86 -4.97 59.54
CA PRO A 576 -44.35 -5.45 60.82
C PRO A 576 -45.69 -4.74 61.09
N VAL A 577 -46.74 -5.52 61.35
CA VAL A 577 -48.04 -4.97 61.75
C VAL A 577 -47.79 -4.19 63.04
N GLY A 578 -47.85 -2.86 62.97
CA GLY A 578 -47.70 -2.02 64.14
C GLY A 578 -48.78 -2.33 65.17
N ASP A 579 -48.52 -2.02 66.44
CA ASP A 579 -49.45 -2.31 67.53
C ASP A 579 -50.83 -1.70 67.25
N THR A 580 -51.84 -2.57 67.15
CA THR A 580 -53.24 -2.15 66.99
C THR A 580 -53.97 -2.08 68.32
N TRP A 581 -53.35 -2.54 69.42
CA TRP A 581 -53.86 -2.36 70.77
C TRP A 581 -53.75 -0.89 71.21
N LYS A 582 -54.84 -0.40 71.78
CA LYS A 582 -54.96 0.94 72.36
C LYS A 582 -55.58 0.83 73.75
N ALA A 583 -54.96 1.46 74.74
CA ALA A 583 -55.39 1.40 76.13
C ALA A 583 -56.79 1.98 76.37
N ASP A 584 -57.22 2.94 75.57
CA ASP A 584 -58.52 3.61 75.71
C ASP A 584 -59.66 2.89 74.97
N THR A 585 -59.37 1.83 74.23
CA THR A 585 -60.36 1.09 73.44
C THR A 585 -60.92 -0.08 74.26
N ILE A 586 -62.24 -0.27 74.19
CA ILE A 586 -62.92 -1.43 74.77
C ILE A 586 -62.78 -2.61 73.79
N TYR A 587 -62.35 -3.75 74.30
CA TYR A 587 -62.31 -5.03 73.58
C TYR A 587 -63.26 -6.01 74.25
N VAL A 588 -64.11 -6.68 73.48
CA VAL A 588 -65.01 -7.73 73.97
C VAL A 588 -64.45 -9.12 73.64
N ALA A 589 -65.04 -10.16 74.25
CA ALA A 589 -64.63 -11.54 74.02
C ALA A 589 -64.59 -11.86 72.52
N GLY A 590 -63.42 -12.23 72.00
CA GLY A 590 -63.22 -12.53 70.59
C GLY A 590 -62.45 -11.47 69.79
N ASP A 591 -62.40 -10.22 70.26
CA ASP A 591 -61.70 -9.14 69.57
C ASP A 591 -60.18 -9.38 69.56
N THR A 592 -59.50 -8.98 68.49
CA THR A 592 -58.05 -9.14 68.35
C THR A 592 -57.31 -7.82 68.26
N ALA A 593 -56.17 -7.72 68.92
CA ALA A 593 -55.27 -6.57 68.85
C ALA A 593 -53.81 -7.02 68.80
N VAL A 594 -52.97 -6.27 68.08
CA VAL A 594 -51.53 -6.51 68.01
C VAL A 594 -50.84 -5.64 69.05
N TYR A 595 -49.97 -6.23 69.86
CA TYR A 595 -49.17 -5.52 70.85
C TYR A 595 -47.77 -6.13 70.90
N GLN A 596 -46.74 -5.29 70.80
CA GLN A 596 -45.34 -5.68 70.62
C GLN A 596 -45.12 -6.74 69.53
N GLY A 597 -45.81 -6.56 68.39
CA GLY A 597 -45.70 -7.45 67.23
C GLY A 597 -46.31 -8.84 67.39
N ARG A 598 -47.09 -9.09 68.46
CA ARG A 598 -47.83 -10.32 68.70
C ARG A 598 -49.34 -10.06 68.66
N THR A 599 -50.10 -10.96 68.06
CA THR A 599 -51.57 -10.86 68.03
C THR A 599 -52.15 -11.48 69.28
N TYR A 600 -52.93 -10.71 70.01
CA TYR A 600 -53.67 -11.17 71.17
C TYR A 600 -55.16 -11.12 70.90
N LYS A 601 -55.90 -12.04 71.51
CA LYS A 601 -57.35 -12.10 71.48
C LYS A 601 -57.90 -11.86 72.88
N ALA A 602 -58.94 -11.05 73.01
CA ALA A 602 -59.58 -10.80 74.29
C ALA A 602 -60.43 -12.02 74.67
N LYS A 603 -60.15 -12.61 75.83
CA LYS A 603 -60.92 -13.75 76.40
C LYS A 603 -62.27 -13.31 76.94
N TRP A 604 -62.36 -12.07 77.41
CA TRP A 604 -63.55 -11.40 77.91
C TRP A 604 -63.40 -9.88 77.78
N TRP A 605 -64.41 -9.11 78.19
CA TRP A 605 -64.39 -7.65 78.15
C TRP A 605 -63.16 -7.07 78.86
N THR A 606 -62.43 -6.16 78.21
CA THR A 606 -61.27 -5.46 78.78
C THR A 606 -61.09 -4.08 78.16
N GLN A 607 -60.58 -3.13 78.95
CA GLN A 607 -60.16 -1.80 78.52
C GLN A 607 -58.96 -1.39 79.37
N GLY A 608 -57.89 -0.92 78.74
CA GLY A 608 -56.67 -0.49 79.44
C GLY A 608 -55.70 -1.60 79.86
N ASP A 609 -56.14 -2.87 79.90
CA ASP A 609 -55.25 -3.99 80.23
C ASP A 609 -54.29 -4.29 79.07
N VAL A 610 -52.98 -4.24 79.35
CA VAL A 610 -51.92 -4.46 78.37
C VAL A 610 -51.82 -5.94 77.99
N PRO A 611 -51.87 -6.31 76.70
CA PRO A 611 -51.74 -7.70 76.27
C PRO A 611 -50.40 -8.32 76.69
N GLY A 612 -50.46 -9.50 77.32
CA GLY A 612 -49.26 -10.22 77.79
C GLY A 612 -48.68 -9.76 79.13
N ALA A 613 -49.28 -8.77 79.82
CA ALA A 613 -48.78 -8.28 81.10
C ALA A 613 -48.98 -9.26 82.28
N GLY A 614 -49.85 -10.26 82.15
CA GLY A 614 -50.09 -11.28 83.18
C GLY A 614 -50.65 -12.58 82.63
N GLU A 615 -50.21 -13.71 83.18
CA GLU A 615 -50.59 -15.06 82.75
C GLU A 615 -52.10 -15.33 82.85
N TRP A 616 -52.76 -14.68 83.81
CA TRP A 616 -54.21 -14.76 84.04
C TRP A 616 -54.98 -13.53 83.53
N GLY A 617 -54.32 -12.65 82.77
CA GLY A 617 -54.91 -11.41 82.24
C GLY A 617 -55.96 -11.65 81.15
N PRO A 618 -56.67 -10.61 80.67
CA PRO A 618 -57.79 -10.75 79.75
C PRO A 618 -57.39 -11.13 78.31
N TRP A 619 -56.11 -11.12 78.00
CA TRP A 619 -55.58 -11.40 76.67
C TRP A 619 -55.02 -12.82 76.57
N GLU A 620 -55.38 -13.55 75.51
CA GLU A 620 -54.71 -14.78 75.09
C GLU A 620 -53.84 -14.51 73.86
N LEU A 621 -52.61 -15.03 73.84
CA LEU A 621 -51.75 -14.93 72.67
C LEU A 621 -52.29 -15.85 71.58
N VAL A 622 -52.57 -15.29 70.40
CA VAL A 622 -52.92 -16.05 69.21
C VAL A 622 -51.61 -16.44 68.53
N ILE A 623 -51.35 -17.74 68.49
CA ILE A 623 -50.12 -18.31 67.91
C ILE A 623 -50.28 -18.45 66.40
#